data_AF-A0AB36CQS7-F1
#
_entry.id   AF-A0AB36CQS7-F1
#
_cell.length_a   1.000
_cell.length_b   1.000
_cell.length_c   1.000
_cell.angle_alpha   90.00
_cell.angle_beta   90.00
_cell.angle_gamma   90.00
#
_symmetry.space_group_name_H-M   'P 1'
#
loop_
_entity.id
_entity.type
_entity.pdbx_description
1 polymer ?
#
loop_
_entity_poly.entity_id
_entity_poly.type
_entity_poly.pdbx_seq_one_letter_code
_entity_poly.pdbx_strand_id
1 'polypeptide(L)'
;MEVTATDRGFYGGGIKEPGDTFVLDDEDHFSKSWMVEGTEAKPRKRPKYTGYVASRGAAGKFVVKDAAGQMVGTFTGSKAEAESEAARLNDGGEINLGKEAQGNGLPDA
;
A
#
# COMPACT_ATOMS: atom_id res chain seq x y z
N MET A 1 -12.68 16.22 18.04
CA MET A 1 -13.29 15.73 16.77
C MET A 1 -12.58 14.45 16.34
N GLU A 2 -13.29 13.38 15.98
CA GLU A 2 -12.64 12.17 15.45
C GLU A 2 -12.33 12.33 13.95
N VAL A 3 -11.10 12.02 13.56
CA VAL A 3 -10.63 12.13 12.18
C VAL A 3 -9.83 10.89 11.81
N THR A 4 -9.77 10.62 10.51
CA THR A 4 -8.88 9.58 9.97
C THR A 4 -7.79 10.21 9.12
N ALA A 5 -6.54 9.81 9.32
CA ALA A 5 -5.44 10.19 8.44
C ALA A 5 -5.66 9.59 7.05
N THR A 6 -5.62 10.40 6.00
CA THR A 6 -5.58 9.97 4.60
C THR A 6 -4.16 9.91 4.06
N ASP A 7 -3.24 10.65 4.69
CA ASP A 7 -1.81 10.64 4.39
C ASP A 7 -0.97 10.68 5.68
N ARG A 8 0.35 10.54 5.55
CA ARG A 8 1.24 10.45 6.71
C ARG A 8 1.47 11.84 7.29
N GLY A 9 1.03 12.05 8.52
CA GLY A 9 1.20 13.32 9.23
C GLY A 9 1.73 13.14 10.64
N PHE A 10 2.08 14.24 11.31
CA PHE A 10 2.48 14.23 12.71
C PHE A 10 1.41 14.91 13.55
N TYR A 11 0.85 14.18 14.52
CA TYR A 11 -0.17 14.70 15.42
C TYR A 11 -0.12 14.00 16.78
N GLY A 12 -0.36 14.75 17.87
CA GLY A 12 -0.41 14.18 19.22
C GLY A 12 0.92 13.56 19.69
N GLY A 13 2.05 14.06 19.20
CA GLY A 13 3.39 13.55 19.56
C GLY A 13 3.83 12.30 18.80
N GLY A 14 3.06 11.85 17.79
CA GLY A 14 3.39 10.66 16.99
C GLY A 14 3.12 10.85 15.50
N ILE A 15 3.73 9.99 14.70
CA ILE A 15 3.40 9.87 13.28
C ILE A 15 2.09 9.11 13.15
N LYS A 16 1.16 9.67 12.39
CA LYS A 16 -0.11 9.09 12.02
C LYS A 16 -0.01 8.52 10.62
N GLU A 17 -0.30 7.24 10.50
CA GLU A 17 -0.30 6.56 9.21
C GLU A 17 -1.65 6.69 8.51
N PRO A 18 -1.67 6.69 7.18
CA PRO A 18 -2.92 6.73 6.43
C PRO A 18 -3.82 5.52 6.77
N GLY A 19 -5.02 5.80 7.27
CA GLY A 19 -5.97 4.84 7.82
C GLY A 19 -6.05 4.86 9.35
N ASP A 20 -5.11 5.53 10.03
CA ASP A 20 -5.13 5.69 11.49
C ASP A 20 -6.24 6.68 11.89
N THR A 21 -7.10 6.26 12.80
CA THR A 21 -8.17 7.08 13.38
C THR A 21 -7.69 7.66 14.71
N PHE A 22 -7.88 8.96 14.89
CA PHE A 22 -7.51 9.64 16.12
C PHE A 22 -8.42 10.83 16.41
N VAL A 23 -8.45 11.22 17.67
CA VAL A 23 -9.24 12.37 18.12
C VAL A 23 -8.36 13.61 18.08
N LEU A 24 -8.82 14.62 17.36
CA LEU A 24 -8.30 15.98 17.43
C LEU A 24 -8.83 16.67 18.68
N ASP A 25 -7.91 17.29 19.43
CA ASP A 25 -8.20 18.14 20.58
C ASP A 25 -8.83 19.48 20.16
N ASP A 26 -8.40 20.02 19.02
CA ASP A 26 -8.88 21.28 18.43
C ASP A 26 -9.19 21.13 16.95
N GLU A 27 -10.19 21.89 16.48
CA GLU A 27 -10.60 21.90 15.06
C GLU A 27 -9.56 22.61 14.17
N ASP A 28 -8.79 23.56 14.71
CA ASP A 28 -7.66 24.20 14.01
C ASP A 28 -6.52 23.23 13.66
N HIS A 29 -6.44 22.09 14.34
CA HIS A 29 -5.50 21.03 14.00
C HIS A 29 -5.98 20.15 12.84
N PHE A 30 -7.22 20.32 12.38
CA PHE A 30 -7.75 19.57 11.26
C PHE A 30 -7.13 20.05 9.95
N SER A 31 -6.45 19.13 9.27
CA SER A 31 -5.83 19.41 7.99
C SER A 31 -6.48 18.58 6.89
N LYS A 32 -7.31 19.22 6.06
CA LYS A 32 -7.94 18.59 4.87
C LYS A 32 -6.93 18.00 3.88
N SER A 33 -5.66 18.40 3.97
CA SER A 33 -4.58 17.88 3.14
C SER A 33 -4.22 16.43 3.47
N TRP A 34 -4.45 15.97 4.70
CA TRP A 34 -4.07 14.63 5.13
C TRP A 34 -5.01 13.99 6.17
N MET A 35 -6.13 14.63 6.49
CA MET A 35 -7.14 14.15 7.42
C MET A 35 -8.54 14.26 6.79
N VAL A 36 -9.45 13.36 7.19
CA VAL A 36 -10.89 13.44 6.90
C VAL A 36 -11.69 13.28 8.18
N GLU A 37 -12.83 13.97 8.28
CA GLU A 37 -13.74 13.85 9.42
C GLU A 37 -14.39 12.47 9.49
N GLY A 38 -14.43 11.90 10.71
CA GLY A 38 -15.01 10.59 11.01
C GLY A 38 -14.18 9.40 10.50
N THR A 39 -14.72 8.20 10.71
CA THR A 39 -14.23 6.90 10.18
C THR A 39 -14.36 6.76 8.66
N GLU A 40 -14.50 7.86 7.92
CA GLU A 40 -14.65 7.86 6.47
C GLU A 40 -13.31 8.08 5.74
N ALA A 41 -12.18 7.62 6.31
CA ALA A 41 -11.17 7.11 5.41
C ALA A 41 -11.74 5.84 4.82
N LYS A 42 -12.24 5.92 3.58
CA LYS A 42 -12.30 4.75 2.71
C LYS A 42 -11.00 3.99 2.97
N PRO A 43 -11.05 2.74 3.48
CA PRO A 43 -9.84 1.96 3.67
C PRO A 43 -9.11 2.08 2.36
N ARG A 44 -7.84 2.53 2.38
CA ARG A 44 -7.03 2.60 1.16
C ARG A 44 -7.31 1.30 0.45
N LYS A 45 -8.10 1.36 -0.64
CA LYS A 45 -8.24 0.25 -1.55
C LYS A 45 -6.85 0.20 -2.15
N ARG A 46 -5.92 -0.46 -1.44
CA ARG A 46 -4.77 -1.08 -2.05
C ARG A 46 -5.42 -1.80 -3.22
N PRO A 47 -5.10 -1.44 -4.47
CA PRO A 47 -5.80 -2.00 -5.61
C PRO A 47 -5.78 -3.51 -5.41
N LYS A 48 -6.97 -4.06 -5.17
CA LYS A 48 -7.18 -5.49 -4.99
C LYS A 48 -7.00 -6.02 -6.39
N TYR A 49 -5.75 -6.18 -6.82
CA TYR A 49 -5.43 -6.72 -8.13
C TYR A 49 -5.79 -8.19 -8.06
N THR A 50 -7.00 -8.51 -8.50
CA THR A 50 -7.43 -9.88 -8.71
C THR A 50 -6.74 -10.36 -9.99
N GLY A 51 -5.64 -11.09 -9.87
CA GLY A 51 -4.88 -11.59 -11.02
C GLY A 51 -3.37 -11.63 -10.84
N TYR A 52 -2.86 -11.84 -9.62
CA TYR A 52 -1.43 -12.08 -9.45
C TYR A 52 -1.03 -13.41 -10.08
N VAL A 53 0.09 -13.43 -10.78
CA VAL A 53 0.59 -14.58 -11.53
C VAL A 53 2.10 -14.72 -11.35
N ALA A 54 2.55 -15.95 -11.12
CA ALA A 54 3.96 -16.29 -11.17
C ALA A 54 4.47 -16.15 -12.61
N SER A 55 5.54 -15.40 -12.79
CA SER A 55 6.14 -15.16 -14.09
C SER A 55 7.65 -15.37 -14.04
N ARG A 56 8.22 -15.82 -15.16
CA ARG A 56 9.67 -16.02 -15.26
C ARG A 56 10.36 -14.65 -15.20
N GLY A 57 11.20 -14.46 -14.19
CA GLY A 57 12.02 -13.28 -13.99
C GLY A 57 13.42 -13.46 -14.59
N ALA A 58 14.29 -12.50 -14.27
CA ALA A 58 15.69 -12.52 -14.68
C ALA A 58 16.49 -13.61 -13.93
N ALA A 59 17.62 -14.02 -14.51
CA ALA A 59 18.56 -14.98 -13.90
C ALA A 59 17.95 -16.35 -13.52
N GLY A 60 16.90 -16.79 -14.22
CA GLY A 60 16.27 -18.09 -13.98
C GLY A 60 15.38 -18.15 -12.73
N LYS A 61 15.11 -17.01 -12.09
CA LYS A 61 14.18 -16.89 -10.96
C LYS A 61 12.77 -16.58 -11.42
N PHE A 62 11.80 -16.75 -10.53
CA PHE A 62 10.40 -16.38 -10.74
C PHE A 62 10.04 -15.19 -9.86
N VAL A 63 9.20 -14.31 -10.40
CA VAL A 63 8.68 -13.11 -9.76
C VAL A 63 7.16 -13.16 -9.80
N VAL A 64 6.51 -12.39 -8.94
CA VAL A 64 5.05 -12.23 -9.00
C VAL A 64 4.73 -10.99 -9.80
N LYS A 65 3.82 -11.14 -10.77
CA LYS A 65 3.29 -10.03 -11.57
C LYS A 65 1.82 -9.81 -11.29
N ASP A 66 1.36 -8.57 -11.42
CA ASP A 66 -0.06 -8.24 -11.38
C ASP A 66 -0.75 -8.50 -12.73
N ALA A 67 -2.04 -8.19 -12.79
CA ALA A 67 -2.87 -8.34 -13.98
C ALA A 67 -2.42 -7.45 -15.16
N ALA A 68 -1.69 -6.36 -14.91
CA ALA A 68 -1.07 -5.51 -15.93
C ALA A 68 0.30 -6.03 -16.38
N GLY A 69 0.77 -7.15 -15.80
CA GLY A 69 2.07 -7.73 -16.09
C GLY A 69 3.23 -6.98 -15.44
N GLN A 70 2.97 -6.09 -14.47
CA GLN A 70 4.02 -5.42 -13.72
C GLN A 70 4.46 -6.28 -12.54
N MET A 71 5.76 -6.27 -12.24
CA MET A 71 6.28 -6.98 -11.07
C MET A 71 5.78 -6.31 -9.79
N VAL A 72 5.20 -7.10 -8.91
CA VAL A 72 4.68 -6.61 -7.62
C VAL A 72 5.56 -7.06 -6.47
N GLY A 73 5.96 -6.07 -5.67
CA GLY A 73 6.91 -6.29 -4.58
C GLY A 73 8.31 -6.65 -5.06
N THR A 74 9.12 -7.12 -4.13
CA THR A 74 10.51 -7.55 -4.39
C THR A 74 10.66 -9.08 -4.39
N PHE A 75 9.54 -9.82 -4.41
CA PHE A 75 9.54 -11.27 -4.33
C PHE A 75 10.29 -11.89 -5.53
N THR A 76 11.28 -12.72 -5.23
CA THR A 76 12.07 -13.44 -6.23
C THR A 76 12.37 -14.84 -5.69
N GLY A 77 11.94 -15.89 -6.37
CA GLY A 77 12.04 -17.26 -5.87
C GLY A 77 11.99 -18.33 -6.95
N SER A 78 11.67 -19.56 -6.57
CA SER A 78 11.38 -20.66 -7.49
C SER A 78 9.95 -20.55 -8.03
N LYS A 79 9.64 -21.28 -9.11
CA LYS A 79 8.29 -21.28 -9.71
C LYS A 79 7.19 -21.54 -8.67
N ALA A 80 7.33 -22.62 -7.89
CA ALA A 80 6.36 -23.03 -6.89
C ALA A 80 6.18 -21.99 -5.76
N GLU A 81 7.26 -21.31 -5.38
CA GLU A 81 7.22 -20.26 -4.36
C GLU A 81 6.50 -19.01 -4.90
N ALA A 82 6.77 -18.62 -6.15
CA ALA A 82 6.09 -17.51 -6.82
C ALA A 82 4.59 -17.80 -7.04
N GLU A 83 4.22 -19.04 -7.36
CA GLU A 83 2.82 -19.46 -7.50
C GLU A 83 2.10 -19.39 -6.14
N SER A 84 2.76 -19.83 -5.07
CA SER A 84 2.23 -19.75 -3.71
C SER A 84 2.08 -18.29 -3.24
N GLU A 85 3.05 -17.43 -3.53
CA GLU A 85 2.97 -16.00 -3.21
C GLU A 85 1.87 -15.31 -4.02
N ALA A 86 1.78 -15.60 -5.32
CA ALA A 86 0.69 -15.09 -6.15
C ALA A 86 -0.69 -15.52 -5.63
N ALA A 87 -0.85 -16.78 -5.21
CA ALA A 87 -2.08 -17.27 -4.59
C ALA A 87 -2.40 -16.53 -3.28
N ARG A 88 -1.40 -16.37 -2.39
CA ARG A 88 -1.53 -15.58 -1.15
C ARG A 88 -2.00 -14.15 -1.44
N LEU A 89 -1.41 -13.49 -2.43
CA LEU A 89 -1.77 -12.12 -2.80
C LEU A 89 -3.18 -12.05 -3.42
N ASN A 90 -3.57 -13.04 -4.22
CA ASN A 90 -4.93 -13.14 -4.77
C ASN A 90 -6.00 -13.36 -3.67
N ASP A 91 -5.64 -14.06 -2.59
CA ASP A 91 -6.51 -14.28 -1.42
C ASP A 91 -6.66 -13.01 -0.54
N GLY A 92 -5.93 -11.95 -0.87
CA GLY A 92 -5.93 -10.68 -0.12
C GLY A 92 -4.71 -10.49 0.76
N GLY A 93 -3.67 -11.30 0.61
CA GLY A 93 -2.39 -11.12 1.26
C GLY A 93 -1.74 -9.78 0.91
N GLU A 94 -1.04 -9.20 1.89
CA GLU A 94 -0.33 -7.93 1.68
C GLU A 94 0.91 -8.10 0.80
N ILE A 95 1.10 -7.19 -0.16
CA ILE A 95 2.33 -7.14 -0.95
C ILE A 95 3.44 -6.52 -0.09
N ASN A 96 4.50 -7.28 0.14
CA ASN A 96 5.76 -6.73 0.66
C ASN A 96 6.46 -5.95 -0.45
N LEU A 97 6.03 -4.70 -0.62
CA LEU A 97 6.76 -3.69 -1.39
C LEU A 97 7.96 -3.29 -0.52
N GLY A 98 9.07 -4.02 -0.58
CA GLY A 98 10.27 -3.68 0.17
C GLY A 98 10.60 -2.20 -0.03
N LYS A 99 10.41 -1.39 1.02
CA LYS A 99 10.72 0.05 1.28
C LYS A 99 10.71 1.11 0.14
N GLU A 100 10.42 0.76 -1.11
CA GLU A 100 10.78 1.58 -2.28
C GLU A 100 9.61 1.79 -3.26
N ALA A 101 8.41 1.24 -2.98
CA ALA A 101 7.21 1.52 -3.79
C ALA A 101 6.33 2.65 -3.22
N GLN A 102 6.92 3.54 -2.41
CA GLN A 102 6.42 4.92 -2.23
C GLN A 102 7.26 5.86 -3.08
N GLY A 103 7.39 5.54 -4.36
CA GLY A 103 8.22 6.29 -5.29
C GLY A 103 7.59 6.24 -6.66
N ASN A 104 6.47 6.93 -6.85
CA ASN A 104 6.25 7.62 -8.11
C ASN A 104 5.10 8.63 -8.00
N GLY A 105 5.45 9.90 -8.15
CA GLY A 105 4.47 10.95 -8.36
C GLY A 105 4.97 12.36 -8.13
N LEU A 106 6.09 12.77 -8.72
CA LEU A 106 6.12 13.99 -9.55
C LEU A 106 7.40 14.01 -10.43
N PRO A 107 7.27 13.77 -11.75
CA PRO A 107 8.21 14.30 -12.73
C PRO A 107 7.84 15.74 -13.12
N ASP A 108 8.86 16.52 -13.51
CA ASP A 108 8.88 17.89 -14.07
C ASP A 108 8.45 19.03 -13.12
N ALA A 109 9.15 20.18 -13.06
CA ALA A 109 9.94 20.88 -14.07
C ALA A 109 11.17 21.59 -13.48
#